data_AF-A0A7C2KRA7-F1
#
_entry.id   AF-A0A7C2KRA7-F1
#
_cell.length_a   1.000
_cell.length_b   1.000
_cell.length_c   1.000
_cell.angle_alpha   90.00
_cell.angle_beta   90.00
_cell.angle_gamma   90.00
#
_symmetry.space_group_name_H-M   'P 1'
#
loop_
_entity.id
_entity.type
_entity.pdbx_description
1 polymer ?
#
loop_
_entity_poly.entity_id
_entity_poly.type
_entity_poly.pdbx_seq_one_letter_code
_entity_poly.pdbx_strand_id
1 'polypeptide(L)' 'MIRIGCAVWAYNGWVGDLFPPGTRNSEFLRLYSRQLTTVEGNTTFYATPTP' A
#
# COMPACT_ATOMS: atom_id res chain seq x y z
N MET A 1 -16.21 -13.21 -7.99
CA MET A 1 -15.49 -11.93 -8.19
C MET A 1 -14.02 -12.19 -7.96
N ILE A 2 -13.13 -11.74 -8.85
CA ILE A 2 -11.67 -11.89 -8.73
C ILE A 2 -11.10 -10.54 -8.27
N ARG A 3 -10.15 -10.55 -7.33
CA ARG A 3 -9.43 -9.35 -6.86
C ARG A 3 -7.94 -9.54 -7.12
N ILE A 4 -7.27 -8.47 -7.58
CA ILE A 4 -5.85 -8.48 -7.91
C ILE A 4 -5.15 -7.36 -7.14
N GLY A 5 -3.97 -7.68 -6.62
CA GLY A 5 -3.21 -6.88 -5.68
C GLY A 5 -1.76 -7.35 -5.57
N CYS A 6 -1.01 -6.71 -4.67
CA CYS A 6 0.40 -6.99 -4.40
C CYS A 6 0.60 -7.39 -2.94
N ALA A 7 1.72 -8.06 -2.66
CA ALA A 7 2.17 -8.35 -1.29
C ALA A 7 2.81 -7.13 -0.58
N VAL A 8 2.73 -5.96 -1.20
CA VAL A 8 3.26 -4.69 -0.70
C VAL A 8 2.40 -3.54 -1.19
N TRP A 9 2.16 -2.56 -0.33
CA TRP A 9 1.53 -1.28 -0.71
C TRP A 9 2.41 -0.07 -0.38
N ALA A 10 3.40 -0.24 0.50
CA ALA A 10 4.21 0.84 1.04
C ALA A 10 5.66 0.81 0.52
N TYR A 11 5.83 0.68 -0.79
CA TYR A 11 7.16 0.65 -1.42
C TYR A 11 7.60 2.06 -1.85
N ASN A 12 8.67 2.57 -1.24
CA ASN A 12 9.17 3.94 -1.50
C ASN A 12 9.61 4.16 -2.97
N GLY A 13 10.06 3.12 -3.66
CA GLY A 13 10.49 3.22 -5.06
C GLY A 13 9.35 3.55 -6.04
N TRP A 14 8.10 3.56 -5.57
CA TRP A 14 6.94 3.97 -6.35
C TRP A 14 6.68 5.49 -6.33
N VAL A 15 7.36 6.27 -5.50
CA VAL A 15 7.23 7.72 -5.48
C VAL A 15 7.84 8.31 -6.75
N GLY A 16 7.03 8.98 -7.55
CA GLY A 16 7.39 9.48 -8.88
C GLY A 16 6.79 8.67 -10.03
N ASP A 17 6.44 7.39 -9.79
CA ASP A 17 5.86 6.49 -10.78
C ASP A 17 4.38 6.18 -10.47
N LEU A 18 4.13 5.33 -9.46
CA LEU A 18 2.77 4.94 -9.05
C LEU A 18 2.15 5.96 -8.09
N PHE A 19 2.98 6.65 -7.30
CA PHE A 19 2.58 7.71 -6.39
C PHE A 19 3.08 9.06 -6.91
N PRO A 20 2.31 10.15 -6.74
CA PRO A 20 2.79 11.48 -7.10
C PRO A 20 4.13 11.84 -6.43
N PRO A 21 4.97 12.67 -7.07
CA PRO A 21 6.18 13.20 -6.44
C PRO A 21 5.89 13.87 -5.09
N GLY A 22 6.75 13.64 -4.10
CA GLY A 22 6.58 14.20 -2.74
C GLY A 22 5.51 13.51 -1.89
N THR A 23 4.98 12.36 -2.32
CA THR A 23 4.03 11.58 -1.51
C THR A 23 4.64 11.16 -0.17
N ARG A 24 3.90 11.39 0.92
CA ARG A 24 4.25 10.94 2.27
C ARG A 24 3.81 9.48 2.48
N ASN A 25 4.56 8.72 3.27
CA ASN A 25 4.25 7.31 3.56
C ASN A 25 2.84 7.08 4.11
N SER A 26 2.29 8.03 4.89
CA SER A 26 0.92 7.98 5.41
C SER A 26 -0.15 7.91 4.31
N GLU A 27 0.17 8.37 3.11
CA GLU A 27 -0.75 8.41 1.98
C GLU A 27 -0.68 7.14 1.11
N PHE A 28 0.32 6.28 1.31
CA PHE A 28 0.60 5.16 0.39
C PHE A 28 -0.58 4.21 0.26
N LEU A 29 -1.19 3.76 1.35
CA LEU A 29 -2.33 2.84 1.28
C LEU A 29 -3.53 3.47 0.56
N ARG A 30 -3.79 4.76 0.82
CA ARG A 30 -4.88 5.52 0.18
C ARG A 30 -4.66 5.69 -1.33
N LEU A 31 -3.41 5.89 -1.75
CA LEU A 31 -3.07 6.03 -3.17
C LEU A 31 -3.03 4.68 -3.87
N TYR A 32 -2.48 3.66 -3.22
CA TYR A 32 -2.47 2.28 -3.70
C TYR A 32 -3.88 1.77 -3.98
N SER A 33 -4.84 2.04 -3.08
CA SER A 33 -6.23 1.60 -3.23
C SER A 33 -6.97 2.25 -4.41
N ARG A 34 -6.39 3.28 -5.04
CA ARG A 34 -6.94 3.87 -6.28
C ARG A 34 -6.53 3.10 -7.53
N GLN A 35 -5.49 2.26 -7.43
CA GLN A 35 -4.93 1.50 -8.55
C GLN A 35 -5.29 0.02 -8.46
N LEU A 36 -5.26 -0.55 -7.25
CA LEU A 36 -5.50 -1.97 -6.99
C LEU A 36 -6.58 -2.16 -5.94
N THR A 37 -7.29 -3.29 -6.04
CA THR A 37 -8.47 -3.55 -5.22
C THR A 37 -8.17 -4.37 -3.99
N THR A 38 -7.03 -5.06 -3.92
CA THR A 38 -6.65 -5.84 -2.74
C THR A 38 -5.16 -5.73 -2.46
N VAL A 39 -4.75 -6.10 -1.26
CA VAL A 39 -3.35 -6.14 -0.82
C VAL A 39 -3.20 -7.27 0.20
N GLU A 40 -2.05 -7.94 0.21
CA GLU A 40 -1.70 -8.86 1.28
C GLU A 40 -1.13 -8.07 2.47
N GLY A 41 -1.66 -8.31 3.67
CA GLY A 41 -1.15 -7.72 4.90
C GLY A 41 -0.33 -8.72 5.70
N ASN A 42 0.98 -8.51 5.80
CA ASN A 42 1.87 -9.30 6.68
C ASN A 42 2.34 -8.51 7.92
N THR A 43 1.81 -7.30 8.14
CA THR A 43 2.25 -6.40 9.22
C THR A 43 2.08 -6.99 10.61
N THR A 44 1.09 -7.86 10.80
CA THR A 44 0.83 -8.57 12.07
C THR A 44 1.94 -9.52 12.48
N PHE A 45 2.83 -9.90 11.55
CA PHE A 45 4.04 -10.65 11.89
C PHE A 45 5.00 -9.82 12.75
N TYR A 46 5.01 -8.49 12.58
CA TYR A 46 5.93 -7.58 13.25
C TYR A 46 5.28 -6.81 14.41
N ALA A 47 4.00 -6.49 14.30
CA ALA A 47 3.25 -5.80 15.35
C ALA A 47 1.75 -5.99 15.16
N THR A 48 1.01 -6.20 16.26
CA THR A 48 -0.45 -6.17 16.23
C THR A 48 -0.95 -4.72 16.18
N PRO A 49 -1.89 -4.39 15.29
CA PRO A 49 -2.45 -3.03 15.20
C PRO A 49 -3.21 -2.68 16.48
N THR A 50 -3.19 -1.40 16.83
CA THR A 50 -4.07 -0.85 17.88
C THR A 50 -5.50 -0.72 17.33
N PRO A 51 -6.53 -0.87 18.18
CA PRO A 51 -7.92 -0.58 17.82
C PRO A 51 -8.11 0.81 17.23
#